data_AF-A0AAW5JT39-F1
#
_entry.id   AF-A0AAW5JT39-F1
#
_cell.length_a   1.000
_cell.length_b   1.000
_cell.length_c   1.000
_cell.angle_alpha   90.00
_cell.angle_beta   90.00
_cell.angle_gamma   90.00
#
_symmetry.space_group_name_H-M   'P 1'
#
loop_
_entity.id
_entity.type
_entity.pdbx_description
1 polymer ?
#
loop_
_entity_poly.entity_id
_entity_poly.type
_entity_poly.pdbx_seq_one_letter_code
_entity_poly.pdbx_strand_id
1 'polypeptide(L)'
;MEGRVTARGRARWFFAGHMVVTAASLLLLLALGALDVNVEDRPAWVLLGVMLALYVPAGWITARWQGWSRPTPGEGVRAVLLPALTAWAWALTGWGLVTLTPQSEVGMWMLLSTGLFATPSFFLMLLTLLHLATEPLWQPVWYLAMGLAGLLPPLLFVLGSILPKRRLTTAENVIN
;
A
#
# COMPACT_ATOMS: atom_id res chain seq x y z
N MET A 1 9.31 17.45 -22.61
CA MET A 1 10.22 16.31 -22.84
C MET A 1 9.74 15.15 -21.97
N GLU A 2 9.04 14.16 -22.53
CA GLU A 2 8.61 12.97 -21.78
C GLU A 2 9.80 12.02 -21.61
N GLY A 3 10.48 12.11 -20.46
CA GLY A 3 11.54 11.17 -20.11
C GLY A 3 10.95 9.82 -19.72
N ARG A 4 11.42 8.71 -20.32
CA ARG A 4 11.07 7.36 -19.83
C ARG A 4 11.55 7.21 -18.39
N VAL A 5 10.60 7.10 -17.45
CA VAL A 5 10.92 6.83 -16.04
C VAL A 5 11.13 5.34 -15.83
N THR A 6 12.32 4.98 -15.36
CA THR A 6 12.72 3.60 -15.07
C THR A 6 11.89 2.98 -13.95
N ALA A 7 11.85 1.65 -13.87
CA ALA A 7 11.18 0.93 -12.78
C ALA A 7 11.68 1.36 -11.39
N ARG A 8 12.98 1.62 -11.23
CA ARG A 8 13.56 2.15 -9.98
C ARG A 8 13.05 3.56 -9.67
N GLY A 9 12.92 4.42 -10.68
CA GLY A 9 12.32 5.76 -10.52
C GLY A 9 10.88 5.67 -10.02
N ARG A 10 10.07 4.78 -10.59
CA ARG A 10 8.68 4.56 -10.16
C ARG A 10 8.59 3.99 -8.75
N ALA A 11 9.46 3.03 -8.40
CA ALA A 11 9.52 2.47 -7.05
C ALA A 11 9.87 3.53 -6.00
N ARG A 12 10.83 4.44 -6.28
CA ARG A 12 11.16 5.56 -5.38
C ARG A 12 9.95 6.45 -5.10
N TRP A 13 9.21 6.80 -6.16
CA TRP A 13 8.01 7.61 -6.02
C TRP A 13 6.84 6.86 -5.38
N PHE A 14 6.76 5.53 -5.55
CA PHE A 14 5.88 4.69 -4.75
C PHE A 14 6.20 4.83 -3.27
N PHE A 15 7.46 4.72 -2.84
CA PHE A 15 7.80 4.85 -1.42
C PHE A 15 7.39 6.22 -0.84
N ALA A 16 7.58 7.30 -1.59
CA ALA A 16 7.14 8.63 -1.18
C ALA A 16 5.60 8.70 -1.03
N GLY A 17 4.86 8.22 -2.03
CA GLY A 17 3.40 8.16 -1.97
C GLY A 17 2.88 7.22 -0.87
N HIS A 18 3.59 6.11 -0.64
CA HIS A 18 3.30 5.13 0.41
C HIS A 18 3.37 5.77 1.80
N MET A 19 4.41 6.58 2.08
CA MET A 19 4.50 7.30 3.35
C MET A 19 3.34 8.28 3.55
N VAL A 20 2.90 8.98 2.49
CA VAL A 20 1.75 9.90 2.57
C VAL A 20 0.45 9.13 2.83
N VAL A 21 0.20 8.03 2.11
CA VAL A 21 -1.00 7.21 2.30
C VAL A 21 -1.00 6.54 3.67
N THR A 22 0.13 6.04 4.12
CA THR A 22 0.32 5.48 5.46
C THR A 22 0.01 6.54 6.54
N ALA A 23 0.57 7.74 6.45
CA ALA A 23 0.30 8.82 7.40
C ALA A 23 -1.19 9.21 7.41
N ALA A 24 -1.81 9.35 6.23
CA ALA A 24 -3.24 9.62 6.12
C ALA A 24 -4.11 8.50 6.73
N SER A 25 -3.72 7.25 6.52
CA SER A 25 -4.41 6.08 7.08
C SER A 25 -4.29 6.02 8.60
N LEU A 26 -3.11 6.36 9.14
CA LEU A 26 -2.89 6.44 10.58
C LEU A 26 -3.73 7.56 11.21
N LEU A 27 -3.75 8.75 10.60
CA LEU A 27 -4.60 9.86 11.06
C LEU A 27 -6.08 9.50 11.01
N LEU A 28 -6.52 8.77 9.99
CA LEU A 28 -7.89 8.28 9.88
C LEU A 28 -8.24 7.31 11.03
N LEU A 29 -7.35 6.35 11.34
CA LEU A 29 -7.55 5.44 12.48
C LEU A 29 -7.61 6.21 13.80
N LEU A 30 -6.69 7.16 14.02
CA LEU A 30 -6.66 7.99 15.22
C LEU A 30 -7.93 8.83 15.35
N ALA A 31 -8.41 9.43 14.26
CA ALA A 31 -9.64 10.22 14.25
C ALA A 31 -10.88 9.37 14.58
N LEU A 32 -10.99 8.16 14.01
CA LEU A 32 -12.11 7.26 14.30
C LEU A 32 -12.08 6.77 15.75
N GLY A 33 -10.90 6.44 16.28
CA GLY A 33 -10.73 6.09 17.69
C GLY A 33 -11.06 7.26 18.63
N ALA A 34 -10.67 8.49 18.28
CA ALA A 34 -10.97 9.68 19.08
C ALA A 34 -12.47 10.03 19.09
N LEU A 35 -13.22 9.62 18.06
CA LEU A 35 -14.66 9.81 17.95
C LEU A 35 -15.47 8.65 18.54
N ASP A 36 -14.82 7.69 19.20
CA ASP A 36 -15.41 6.48 19.78
C ASP A 36 -16.30 5.71 18.79
N VAL A 37 -15.91 5.73 17.51
CA VAL A 37 -16.63 5.02 16.46
C VAL A 37 -16.32 3.54 16.60
N ASN A 38 -17.28 2.76 17.08
CA ASN A 38 -17.17 1.31 17.12
C ASN A 38 -17.03 0.75 15.71
N VAL A 39 -15.86 0.21 15.42
CA VAL A 39 -15.57 -0.46 14.16
C VAL A 39 -15.89 -1.95 14.34
N GLU A 40 -17.16 -2.32 14.14
CA GLU A 40 -17.52 -3.73 13.91
C GLU A 40 -16.75 -4.33 12.71
N ASP A 41 -16.75 -5.65 12.54
CA ASP A 41 -15.94 -6.30 11.49
C ASP A 41 -16.24 -5.75 10.08
N ARG A 42 -17.51 -5.53 9.74
CA ARG A 42 -17.91 -4.98 8.43
C ARG A 42 -17.36 -3.57 8.19
N PRO A 43 -17.52 -2.59 9.09
CA PRO A 43 -16.89 -1.28 8.91
C PRO A 43 -15.35 -1.33 8.92
N ALA A 44 -14.71 -2.32 9.56
CA ALA A 44 -13.25 -2.47 9.53
C ALA A 44 -12.72 -2.83 8.13
N TRP A 45 -13.36 -3.79 7.46
CA TRP A 45 -13.01 -4.16 6.08
C TRP A 45 -13.30 -3.03 5.09
N VAL A 46 -14.37 -2.24 5.31
CA VAL A 46 -14.66 -1.03 4.51
C VAL A 46 -13.57 0.01 4.71
N LEU A 47 -13.15 0.25 5.94
CA LEU A 47 -12.08 1.19 6.27
C LEU A 47 -10.75 0.79 5.61
N LEU A 48 -10.40 -0.50 5.66
CA LEU A 48 -9.25 -1.02 4.92
C LEU A 48 -9.39 -0.74 3.42
N GLY A 49 -10.58 -0.96 2.85
CA GLY A 49 -10.88 -0.65 1.45
C GLY A 49 -10.64 0.83 1.12
N VAL A 50 -11.03 1.75 2.00
CA VAL A 50 -10.75 3.19 1.86
C VAL A 50 -9.25 3.47 1.87
N MET A 51 -8.51 2.93 2.85
CA MET A 51 -7.06 3.10 2.95
C MET A 51 -6.33 2.60 1.70
N LEU A 52 -6.72 1.43 1.18
CA LEU A 52 -6.15 0.86 -0.04
C LEU A 52 -6.52 1.69 -1.27
N ALA A 53 -7.76 2.19 -1.34
CA ALA A 53 -8.21 3.02 -2.45
C ALA A 53 -7.39 4.31 -2.60
N LEU A 54 -6.82 4.85 -1.51
CA LEU A 54 -5.96 6.05 -1.54
C LEU A 54 -4.67 5.87 -2.38
N TYR A 55 -4.20 4.64 -2.59
CA TYR A 55 -3.03 4.40 -3.46
C TYR A 55 -3.32 4.73 -4.93
N VAL A 56 -4.57 4.59 -5.37
CA VAL A 56 -4.98 4.89 -6.75
C VAL A 56 -4.82 6.38 -7.09
N PRO A 57 -5.42 7.34 -6.35
CA PRO A 57 -5.16 8.75 -6.59
C PRO A 57 -3.71 9.15 -6.30
N ALA A 58 -3.03 8.54 -5.32
CA ALA A 58 -1.61 8.80 -5.07
C ALA A 58 -0.75 8.47 -6.30
N GLY A 59 -0.98 7.32 -6.92
CA GLY A 59 -0.32 6.90 -8.17
C GLY A 59 -0.65 7.82 -9.34
N TRP A 60 -1.92 8.19 -9.49
CA TRP A 60 -2.39 9.09 -10.56
C TRP A 60 -1.78 10.49 -10.46
N ILE A 61 -1.83 11.11 -9.27
CA ILE A 61 -1.26 12.44 -9.00
C ILE A 61 0.24 12.44 -9.28
N THR A 62 0.95 11.43 -8.77
CA THR A 62 2.39 11.28 -8.98
C THR A 62 2.73 11.16 -10.47
N ALA A 63 2.01 10.30 -11.21
CA ALA A 63 2.23 10.12 -12.64
C ALA A 63 1.94 11.38 -13.47
N ARG A 64 0.96 12.18 -13.02
CA ARG A 64 0.64 13.48 -13.64
C ARG A 64 1.73 14.51 -13.34
N TRP A 65 2.11 14.67 -12.08
CA TRP A 65 3.12 15.63 -11.65
C TRP A 65 4.50 15.34 -12.28
N GLN A 66 4.88 14.07 -12.31
CA GLN A 66 6.16 13.62 -12.85
C GLN A 66 6.14 13.41 -14.38
N GLY A 67 5.03 13.69 -15.06
CA GLY A 67 4.94 13.56 -16.51
C GLY A 67 5.18 12.14 -17.04
N TRP A 68 4.83 11.10 -16.27
CA TRP A 68 5.15 9.72 -16.62
C TRP A 68 4.43 9.26 -17.89
N SER A 69 5.16 8.61 -18.79
CA SER A 69 4.56 7.80 -19.85
C SER A 69 3.97 6.50 -19.28
N ARG A 70 3.12 5.81 -20.06
CA ARG A 70 2.59 4.50 -19.66
C ARG A 70 3.74 3.48 -19.58
N PRO A 71 3.89 2.73 -18.47
CA PRO A 71 4.96 1.73 -18.36
C PRO A 71 4.72 0.57 -19.32
N THR A 72 5.80 -0.04 -19.80
CA THR A 72 5.73 -1.36 -20.45
C THR A 72 5.31 -2.42 -19.43
N PRO A 73 4.78 -3.59 -19.85
CA PRO A 73 4.39 -4.66 -18.92
C PRO A 73 5.51 -5.05 -17.96
N GLY A 74 6.75 -5.22 -18.46
CA GLY A 74 7.90 -5.57 -17.63
C GLY A 74 8.31 -4.49 -16.63
N GLU A 75 8.20 -3.21 -16.99
CA GLU A 75 8.44 -2.10 -16.06
C GLU A 75 7.36 -2.00 -14.99
N GLY A 76 6.09 -2.23 -15.37
CA GLY A 76 4.96 -2.28 -14.44
C GLY A 76 5.15 -3.37 -13.40
N VAL A 77 5.45 -4.59 -13.84
CA VAL A 77 5.74 -5.73 -12.94
C VAL A 77 6.89 -5.40 -12.00
N ARG A 78 8.01 -4.87 -12.50
CA ARG A 78 9.15 -4.51 -11.64
C ARG A 78 8.82 -3.36 -10.67
N ALA A 79 8.01 -2.39 -11.09
CA ALA A 79 7.56 -1.31 -10.23
C ALA A 79 6.66 -1.79 -9.08
N VAL A 80 5.96 -2.91 -9.25
CA VAL A 80 5.19 -3.57 -8.19
C VAL A 80 6.06 -4.48 -7.33
N LEU A 81 6.88 -5.34 -7.95
CA LEU A 81 7.66 -6.35 -7.24
C LEU A 81 8.79 -5.75 -6.40
N LEU A 82 9.43 -4.67 -6.84
CA LEU A 82 10.53 -4.07 -6.07
C LEU A 82 10.07 -3.62 -4.67
N PRO A 83 9.01 -2.80 -4.52
CA PRO A 83 8.50 -2.48 -3.20
C PRO A 83 7.93 -3.67 -2.43
N ALA A 84 7.22 -4.60 -3.11
CA ALA A 84 6.65 -5.77 -2.46
C ALA A 84 7.73 -6.67 -1.82
N LEU A 85 8.82 -6.93 -2.55
CA LEU A 85 9.97 -7.68 -2.05
C LEU A 85 10.64 -6.98 -0.87
N THR A 86 10.76 -5.65 -0.90
CA THR A 86 11.27 -4.88 0.25
C THR A 86 10.36 -5.03 1.47
N ALA A 87 9.05 -4.92 1.30
CA ALA A 87 8.08 -5.08 2.38
C ALA A 87 8.09 -6.50 2.96
N TRP A 88 8.11 -7.53 2.11
CA TRP A 88 8.19 -8.91 2.55
C TRP A 88 9.51 -9.23 3.25
N ALA A 89 10.64 -8.75 2.74
CA ALA A 89 11.92 -8.93 3.43
C ALA A 89 11.85 -8.37 4.86
N TRP A 90 11.31 -7.15 5.03
CA TRP A 90 11.13 -6.55 6.35
C TRP A 90 10.20 -7.37 7.25
N ALA A 91 8.99 -7.67 6.79
CA ALA A 91 7.97 -8.33 7.58
C ALA A 91 8.33 -9.78 7.92
N LEU A 92 8.91 -10.52 6.97
CA LEU A 92 9.35 -11.90 7.19
C LEU A 92 10.57 -11.96 8.11
N THR A 93 11.47 -10.98 8.07
CA THR A 93 12.55 -10.90 9.08
C THR A 93 11.98 -10.66 10.47
N GLY A 94 11.07 -9.70 10.65
CA GLY A 94 10.41 -9.47 11.95
C GLY A 94 9.64 -10.70 12.44
N TRP A 95 8.86 -11.33 11.56
CA TRP A 95 8.12 -12.56 11.84
C TRP A 95 9.03 -13.73 12.18
N GLY A 96 10.11 -13.92 11.41
CA GLY A 96 11.10 -14.96 11.65
C GLY A 96 11.80 -14.78 13.00
N LEU A 97 12.16 -13.54 13.36
CA LEU A 97 12.76 -13.23 14.66
C LEU A 97 11.81 -13.58 15.82
N VAL A 98 10.52 -13.23 15.73
CA VAL A 98 9.55 -13.57 16.79
C VAL A 98 9.24 -15.07 16.85
N THR A 99 9.16 -15.74 15.70
CA THR A 99 8.82 -17.18 15.68
C THR A 99 9.99 -18.09 16.06
N LEU A 100 11.21 -17.74 15.65
CA LEU A 100 12.43 -18.50 15.97
C LEU A 100 13.02 -18.10 17.33
N THR A 101 12.71 -16.89 17.82
CA THR A 101 13.16 -16.39 19.11
C THR A 101 12.00 -15.63 19.78
N PRO A 102 11.09 -16.33 20.48
CA PRO A 102 9.84 -15.76 21.01
C PRO A 102 9.98 -14.54 21.92
N GLN A 103 11.16 -14.33 22.51
CA GLN A 103 11.48 -13.18 23.36
C GLN A 103 12.22 -12.06 22.60
N SER A 104 12.27 -12.13 21.27
CA SER A 104 12.94 -11.14 20.44
C SER A 104 12.17 -9.82 20.43
N GLU A 105 12.59 -8.90 21.29
CA GLU A 105 12.10 -7.52 21.29
C GLU A 105 12.32 -6.85 19.93
N VAL A 106 13.47 -7.11 19.29
CA VAL A 106 13.78 -6.57 17.96
C VAL A 106 12.76 -7.05 16.92
N GLY A 107 12.44 -8.34 16.91
CA GLY A 107 11.42 -8.89 16.02
C GLY A 107 10.05 -8.25 16.26
N MET A 108 9.67 -8.10 17.53
CA MET A 108 8.42 -7.45 17.92
C MET A 108 8.38 -5.98 17.46
N TRP A 109 9.43 -5.19 17.72
CA TRP A 109 9.52 -3.79 17.29
C TRP A 109 9.51 -3.65 15.77
N MET A 110 10.16 -4.56 15.03
CA MET A 110 10.07 -4.58 13.57
C MET A 110 8.64 -4.81 13.08
N LEU A 111 7.93 -5.78 13.66
CA LEU A 111 6.54 -6.05 13.30
C LEU A 111 5.61 -4.88 13.67
N LEU A 112 5.72 -4.33 14.88
CA LEU A 112 4.95 -3.16 15.32
C LEU A 112 5.24 -1.92 14.47
N SER A 113 6.49 -1.70 14.07
CA SER A 113 6.87 -0.58 13.21
C SER A 113 6.22 -0.69 11.81
N THR A 114 5.81 -1.88 11.38
CA THR A 114 5.02 -2.04 10.14
C THR A 114 3.69 -1.31 10.23
N GLY A 115 3.11 -1.17 11.42
CA GLY A 115 1.93 -0.34 11.66
C GLY A 115 2.17 1.14 11.40
N LEU A 116 3.39 1.63 11.59
CA LEU A 116 3.79 3.01 11.35
C LEU A 116 4.22 3.27 9.90
N PHE A 117 4.88 2.31 9.26
CA PHE A 117 5.42 2.48 7.91
C PHE A 117 4.47 2.02 6.82
N ALA A 118 3.61 1.05 7.11
CA ALA A 118 2.70 0.43 6.15
C ALA A 118 1.32 0.16 6.79
N THR A 119 0.72 1.18 7.42
CA THR A 119 -0.54 1.10 8.15
C THR A 119 -1.63 0.30 7.42
N PRO A 120 -1.91 0.50 6.11
CA PRO A 120 -2.94 -0.29 5.42
C PRO A 120 -2.61 -1.79 5.36
N SER A 121 -1.34 -2.13 5.12
CA SER A 121 -0.87 -3.52 5.08
C SER A 121 -0.90 -4.16 6.46
N PHE A 122 -0.47 -3.42 7.50
CA PHE A 122 -0.56 -3.87 8.88
C PHE A 122 -2.01 -4.09 9.31
N PHE A 123 -2.92 -3.18 8.91
CA PHE A 123 -4.34 -3.28 9.24
C PHE A 123 -4.99 -4.50 8.56
N LEU A 124 -4.66 -4.80 7.30
CA LEU A 124 -5.06 -6.05 6.65
C LEU A 124 -4.58 -7.28 7.42
N MET A 125 -3.32 -7.29 7.84
CA MET A 125 -2.74 -8.39 8.62
C MET A 125 -3.45 -8.54 9.99
N LEU A 126 -3.73 -7.44 10.67
CA LEU A 126 -4.44 -7.43 11.93
C LEU A 126 -5.88 -7.95 11.79
N LEU A 127 -6.64 -7.48 10.79
CA LEU A 127 -8.00 -7.96 10.53
C LEU A 127 -8.02 -9.45 10.17
N THR A 128 -7.01 -9.92 9.43
CA THR A 128 -6.86 -11.35 9.11
C THR A 128 -6.58 -12.16 10.37
N LEU A 129 -5.68 -11.69 11.26
CA LEU A 129 -5.42 -12.34 12.55
C LEU A 129 -6.66 -12.40 13.43
N LEU A 130 -7.42 -11.31 13.50
CA LEU A 130 -8.67 -11.25 14.27
C LEU A 130 -9.71 -12.23 13.70
N HIS A 131 -9.82 -12.30 12.38
CA HIS A 131 -10.69 -13.27 11.71
C HIS A 131 -10.26 -14.73 11.94
N LEU A 132 -8.97 -14.97 12.13
CA LEU A 132 -8.38 -16.28 12.40
C LEU A 132 -8.11 -16.53 13.88
N ALA A 133 -8.64 -15.73 14.81
CA ALA A 133 -8.22 -15.77 16.22
C ALA A 133 -8.38 -17.15 16.88
N THR A 134 -9.33 -17.96 16.43
CA THR A 134 -9.58 -19.34 16.89
C THR A 134 -8.96 -20.40 15.98
N GLU A 135 -8.38 -19.99 14.86
CA GLU A 135 -7.86 -20.85 13.82
C GLU A 135 -6.33 -20.94 13.89
N PRO A 136 -5.75 -22.05 13.42
CA PRO A 136 -4.31 -22.15 13.36
C PRO A 136 -3.65 -21.22 12.32
N LEU A 137 -2.41 -20.79 12.58
CA LEU A 137 -1.67 -19.90 11.67
C LEU A 137 -1.20 -20.57 10.37
N TRP A 138 -1.44 -21.86 10.17
CA TRP A 138 -1.20 -22.56 8.90
C TRP A 138 -2.38 -22.47 7.92
N GLN A 139 -3.47 -21.78 8.30
CA GLN A 139 -4.58 -21.57 7.38
C GLN A 139 -4.11 -20.86 6.10
N PRO A 140 -4.49 -21.34 4.90
CA PRO A 140 -4.01 -20.74 3.64
C PRO A 140 -4.29 -19.24 3.51
N VAL A 141 -5.38 -18.76 4.12
CA VAL A 141 -5.76 -17.34 4.11
C VAL A 141 -4.75 -16.46 4.85
N TRP A 142 -4.03 -16.98 5.84
CA TRP A 142 -2.93 -16.26 6.52
C TRP A 142 -1.81 -15.90 5.54
N TYR A 143 -1.33 -16.89 4.79
CA TYR A 143 -0.26 -16.70 3.81
C TYR A 143 -0.71 -15.87 2.60
N LEU A 144 -1.98 -16.01 2.20
CA LEU A 144 -2.57 -15.16 1.18
C LEU A 144 -2.58 -13.69 1.64
N ALA A 145 -3.00 -13.41 2.87
CA ALA A 145 -3.00 -12.06 3.43
C ALA A 145 -1.58 -11.48 3.53
N MET A 146 -0.57 -12.27 3.95
CA MET A 146 0.84 -11.85 3.92
C MET A 146 1.32 -11.48 2.52
N GLY A 147 0.98 -12.28 1.51
CA GLY A 147 1.28 -11.98 0.12
C GLY A 147 0.62 -10.67 -0.33
N LEU A 148 -0.69 -10.53 -0.07
CA LEU A 148 -1.46 -9.35 -0.45
C LEU A 148 -1.03 -8.08 0.28
N ALA A 149 -0.63 -8.17 1.55
CA ALA A 149 -0.16 -7.04 2.34
C ALA A 149 1.06 -6.35 1.70
N GLY A 150 1.95 -7.12 1.06
CA GLY A 150 3.09 -6.58 0.30
C GLY A 150 2.72 -6.10 -1.11
N LEU A 151 1.77 -6.76 -1.78
CA LEU A 151 1.44 -6.53 -3.19
C LEU A 151 0.40 -5.44 -3.44
N LEU A 152 -0.64 -5.35 -2.61
CA LEU A 152 -1.78 -4.46 -2.86
C LEU A 152 -1.37 -2.98 -2.94
N PRO A 153 -0.58 -2.42 -1.99
CA PRO A 153 -0.18 -1.02 -2.07
C PRO A 153 0.53 -0.65 -3.39
N PRO A 154 1.63 -1.33 -3.79
CA PRO A 154 2.32 -0.96 -5.02
C PRO A 154 1.52 -1.28 -6.29
N LEU A 155 0.68 -2.34 -6.27
CA LEU A 155 -0.21 -2.64 -7.39
C LEU A 155 -1.22 -1.51 -7.62
N LEU A 156 -1.94 -1.09 -6.58
CA LEU A 156 -2.95 -0.03 -6.67
C LEU A 156 -2.34 1.31 -7.07
N PHE A 157 -1.13 1.60 -6.59
CA PHE A 157 -0.37 2.78 -7.00
C PHE A 157 -0.03 2.74 -8.50
N VAL A 158 0.45 1.60 -9.01
CA VAL A 158 0.77 1.44 -10.43
C VAL A 158 -0.50 1.53 -11.28
N LEU A 159 -1.62 0.92 -10.85
CA LEU A 159 -2.91 1.04 -11.54
C LEU A 159 -3.37 2.50 -11.64
N GLY A 160 -3.29 3.24 -10.53
CA GLY A 160 -3.55 4.68 -10.52
C GLY A 160 -2.67 5.47 -11.50
N SER A 161 -1.39 5.12 -11.58
CA SER A 161 -0.43 5.79 -12.48
C SER A 161 -0.73 5.64 -13.98
N ILE A 162 -1.55 4.64 -14.35
CA ILE A 162 -1.92 4.33 -15.74
C ILE A 162 -3.22 5.04 -16.16
N LEU A 163 -3.98 5.59 -15.21
CA LEU A 163 -5.28 6.21 -15.49
C LEU A 163 -5.16 7.38 -16.48
N PRO A 164 -6.19 7.60 -17.34
CA PRO A 164 -6.16 8.64 -18.35
C PRO A 164 -5.89 10.04 -17.75
N LYS A 165 -4.94 10.76 -18.34
CA LYS A 165 -4.76 12.18 -18.08
C LYS A 165 -5.73 12.90 -19.01
N ARG A 166 -6.82 13.50 -18.49
CA ARG A 166 -7.64 14.41 -19.33
C ARG A 166 -6.69 15.44 -19.94
N ARG A 167 -6.58 15.43 -21.27
CA ARG A 167 -6.08 16.58 -22.02
C ARG A 167 -7.18 17.62 -21.88
N LEU A 168 -6.91 18.69 -21.14
CA LEU A 168 -7.67 19.92 -21.36
C LEU A 168 -7.24 20.36 -22.76
N THR A 169 -7.95 19.88 -23.78
CA THR A 169 -7.91 20.51 -25.10
C THR A 169 -8.39 21.92 -24.86
N THR A 170 -7.46 22.86 -24.90
CA THR A 170 -7.70 24.28 -25.07
C THR A 170 -8.73 24.44 -26.18
N ALA A 171 -9.98 24.65 -25.80
CA ALA A 171 -11.02 25.14 -26.70
C ALA A 171 -10.86 26.65 -26.82
N GLU A 172 -9.71 27.07 -27.34
CA GLU A 172 -9.47 28.42 -27.85
C GLU A 172 -8.87 28.15 -29.22
N ASN A 173 -9.67 28.37 -30.27
CA ASN A 173 -9.35 28.46 -31.71
C ASN A 173 -10.46 27.88 -32.62
N VAL A 174 -11.73 27.86 -32.20
CA VAL A 174 -12.85 27.68 -33.15
C VAL A 174 -14.06 28.51 -32.70
N ILE A 175 -13.93 29.83 -32.65
CA ILE A 175 -15.05 30.72 -32.98
C ILE A 175 -14.44 31.80 -33.87
N ASN A 176 -14.60 31.59 -35.18
CA ASN A 176 -14.55 32.62 -36.20
C ASN A 176 -15.63 33.67 -35.94
#